data_AF-A0AA38I2Y1-F1
#
_entry.id   AF-A0AA38I2Y1-F1
#
_cell.length_a   1.000
_cell.length_b   1.000
_cell.length_c   1.000
_cell.angle_alpha   90.00
_cell.angle_beta   90.00
_cell.angle_gamma   90.00
#
_symmetry.space_group_name_H-M   'P 1'
#
loop_
_entity.id
_entity.type
_entity.pdbx_description
1 polymer ?
#
loop_
_entity_poly.entity_id
_entity_poly.type
_entity_poly.pdbx_seq_one_letter_code
_entity_poly.pdbx_strand_id
1 'polypeptide(L)'
;MILLGFLFSTILLSHFGNPLQCYRCSGSSRNADKADKACVYGYSNVEKQECPYDHVCSTYQYEISIHGLIRSSVTIRGCQPFDFVEDCDDLLDDIRSLVYPARVREINCYSCSSDLCNSSSNI
;
A
#
# COMPACT_ATOMS: atom_id res chain seq x y z
N MET A 1 -13.75 -39.11 42.84
CA MET A 1 -14.38 -37.91 42.25
C MET A 1 -13.29 -37.00 41.66
N ILE A 2 -12.59 -37.46 40.63
CA ILE A 2 -11.47 -36.73 40.00
C ILE A 2 -11.53 -37.03 38.51
N LEU A 3 -12.41 -36.38 37.73
CA LEU A 3 -12.36 -36.53 36.25
C LEU A 3 -13.32 -35.60 35.48
N LEU A 4 -13.52 -34.36 35.92
CA LEU A 4 -14.44 -33.44 35.22
C LEU A 4 -13.97 -31.97 35.21
N GLY A 5 -12.67 -31.72 35.34
CA GLY A 5 -12.09 -30.36 35.37
C GLY A 5 -11.20 -29.98 34.18
N PHE A 6 -10.92 -30.90 33.25
CA PHE A 6 -9.87 -30.69 32.23
C PHE A 6 -10.36 -30.41 30.80
N LEU A 7 -11.67 -30.35 30.56
CA LEU A 7 -12.21 -30.23 29.19
C LEU A 7 -12.60 -28.81 28.75
N PHE A 8 -12.43 -27.79 29.59
CA PHE A 8 -12.84 -26.41 29.25
C PHE A 8 -11.71 -25.43 28.92
N SER A 9 -10.47 -25.91 28.76
CA SER A 9 -9.32 -25.01 28.53
C SER A 9 -8.74 -25.04 27.11
N THR A 10 -9.36 -25.75 26.16
CA THR A 10 -8.86 -25.87 24.78
C THR A 10 -9.67 -25.11 23.72
N ILE A 11 -10.74 -24.39 24.10
CA ILE A 11 -11.59 -23.62 23.15
C ILE A 11 -11.31 -22.12 23.26
N LEU A 12 -10.03 -21.74 23.37
CA LEU A 12 -9.60 -20.32 23.36
C LEU A 12 -8.43 -20.10 22.39
N LEU A 13 -8.37 -20.90 21.34
CA LEU A 13 -7.52 -20.60 20.18
C LEU A 13 -8.42 -20.45 18.95
N SER A 14 -8.05 -19.48 18.12
CA SER A 14 -8.52 -19.26 16.74
C SER A 14 -9.84 -18.50 16.54
N HIS A 15 -9.89 -17.24 16.99
CA HIS A 15 -10.60 -16.18 16.25
C HIS A 15 -9.66 -14.99 16.05
N PHE A 16 -8.50 -15.25 15.46
CA PHE A 16 -7.78 -14.19 14.74
C PHE A 16 -8.40 -14.15 13.35
N GLY A 17 -9.11 -13.07 13.02
CA GLY A 17 -9.53 -12.82 11.64
C GLY A 17 -8.32 -12.92 10.72
N ASN A 18 -8.54 -13.36 9.47
CA ASN A 18 -7.47 -13.44 8.49
C ASN A 18 -6.76 -12.07 8.41
N PRO A 19 -5.42 -12.04 8.38
CA PRO A 19 -4.69 -10.78 8.21
C PRO A 19 -5.10 -10.14 6.88
N LEU A 20 -5.34 -8.82 6.90
CA LEU A 20 -5.70 -8.05 5.73
C LEU A 20 -4.66 -8.27 4.62
N GLN A 21 -5.10 -8.62 3.42
CA GLN A 21 -4.21 -8.76 2.27
C GLN A 21 -4.21 -7.49 1.42
N CYS A 22 -3.04 -6.98 1.06
CA CYS A 22 -2.90 -5.81 0.20
C CYS A 22 -1.92 -6.07 -0.94
N TYR A 23 -2.05 -5.33 -2.04
CA TYR A 23 -1.01 -5.28 -3.05
C TYR A 23 0.20 -4.50 -2.53
N ARG A 24 1.39 -5.00 -2.84
CA ARG A 24 2.68 -4.37 -2.52
C ARG A 24 3.46 -4.14 -3.80
N CYS A 25 3.84 -2.90 -4.05
CA CYS A 25 4.84 -2.59 -5.07
C CYS A 25 5.35 -1.16 -4.94
N SER A 26 6.49 -0.89 -5.57
CA SER A 26 6.97 0.46 -5.86
C SER A 26 7.48 0.44 -7.28
N GLY A 27 7.03 1.38 -8.12
CA GLY A 27 7.40 1.41 -9.52
C GLY A 27 7.40 2.81 -10.09
N SER A 28 8.28 3.04 -11.07
CA SER A 28 8.39 4.29 -11.82
C SER A 28 8.20 4.03 -13.31
N SER A 29 7.44 4.89 -14.00
CA SER A 29 7.22 4.79 -15.44
C SER A 29 8.50 4.98 -16.26
N ARG A 30 9.55 5.57 -15.64
CA ARG A 30 10.87 5.74 -16.24
C ARG A 30 11.67 4.43 -16.27
N ASN A 31 11.40 3.51 -15.36
CA ASN A 31 12.09 2.24 -15.28
C ASN A 31 11.55 1.27 -16.34
N ALA A 32 12.46 0.53 -16.97
CA ALA A 32 12.09 -0.43 -18.02
C ALA A 32 11.56 -1.76 -17.46
N ASP A 33 11.74 -1.98 -16.15
CA ASP A 33 11.38 -3.24 -15.49
C ASP A 33 9.86 -3.52 -15.59
N LYS A 34 9.54 -4.79 -15.84
CA LYS A 34 8.16 -5.24 -16.03
C LYS A 34 7.34 -5.14 -14.72
N ALA A 35 7.96 -5.39 -13.57
CA ALA A 35 7.33 -5.26 -12.25
C ALA A 35 7.03 -3.79 -11.94
N ASP A 36 7.96 -2.88 -12.24
CA ASP A 36 7.74 -1.44 -12.08
C ASP A 36 6.58 -0.95 -12.93
N LYS A 37 6.55 -1.35 -14.21
CA LYS A 37 5.42 -1.05 -15.09
C LYS A 37 4.11 -1.69 -14.62
N ALA A 38 4.16 -2.89 -14.04
CA ALA A 38 3.00 -3.53 -13.44
C ALA A 38 2.46 -2.76 -12.25
N CYS A 39 3.33 -2.19 -11.41
CA CYS A 39 2.91 -1.34 -10.32
C CYS A 39 2.26 -0.04 -10.82
N VAL A 40 2.90 0.63 -11.79
CA VAL A 40 2.45 1.92 -12.30
C VAL A 40 1.13 1.82 -13.07
N TYR A 41 1.03 0.88 -14.00
CA TYR A 41 -0.14 0.73 -14.88
C TYR A 41 -1.16 -0.27 -14.38
N GLY A 42 -0.89 -0.95 -13.26
CA GLY A 42 -1.88 -1.80 -12.63
C GLY A 42 -2.07 -3.17 -13.26
N TYR A 43 -1.01 -3.79 -13.79
CA TYR A 43 -1.09 -5.14 -14.34
C TYR A 43 -1.34 -6.19 -13.24
N SER A 44 -1.94 -7.32 -13.62
CA SER A 44 -2.42 -8.41 -12.73
C SER A 44 -1.37 -9.11 -11.88
N ASN A 45 -0.09 -8.75 -11.99
CA ASN A 45 1.05 -9.49 -11.44
C ASN A 45 1.72 -8.76 -10.27
N VAL A 46 1.05 -7.76 -9.70
CA VAL A 46 1.55 -7.05 -8.51
C VAL A 46 1.56 -8.02 -7.32
N GLU A 47 2.65 -8.02 -6.56
CA GLU A 47 2.84 -8.85 -5.38
C GLU A 47 1.74 -8.59 -4.35
N LYS A 48 1.33 -9.63 -3.62
CA LYS A 48 0.39 -9.54 -2.50
C LYS A 48 1.17 -9.74 -1.20
N GLN A 49 0.83 -8.98 -0.18
CA GLN A 49 1.37 -9.14 1.16
C GLN A 49 0.26 -9.18 2.20
N GLU A 50 0.49 -9.92 3.28
CA GLU A 50 -0.33 -9.86 4.48
C GLU A 50 0.12 -8.66 5.31
N CYS A 51 -0.84 -7.85 5.77
CA CYS A 51 -0.56 -6.71 6.61
C CYS A 51 -0.44 -7.11 8.08
N PRO A 52 0.39 -6.40 8.86
CA PRO A 52 0.35 -6.50 10.30
C PRO A 52 -1.03 -6.10 10.85
N TYR A 53 -1.28 -6.43 12.11
CA TYR A 53 -2.47 -5.97 12.82
C TYR A 53 -2.52 -4.43 12.86
N ASP A 54 -3.71 -3.84 12.86
CA ASP A 54 -3.95 -2.39 12.83
C ASP A 54 -3.36 -1.66 11.61
N HIS A 55 -3.28 -2.32 10.45
CA HIS A 55 -2.88 -1.72 9.19
C HIS A 55 -4.02 -1.72 8.16
N VAL A 56 -3.94 -0.79 7.22
CA VAL A 56 -4.82 -0.68 6.04
C VAL A 56 -4.00 -0.77 4.76
N CYS A 57 -4.65 -1.09 3.65
CA CYS A 57 -4.02 -0.99 2.35
C CYS A 57 -3.91 0.48 1.95
N SER A 58 -2.78 0.88 1.36
CA SER A 58 -2.59 2.22 0.81
C SER A 58 -2.10 2.19 -0.64
N THR A 59 -2.43 3.25 -1.37
CA THR A 59 -1.89 3.56 -2.71
C THR A 59 -1.47 5.02 -2.75
N TYR A 60 -0.24 5.25 -3.23
CA TYR A 60 0.33 6.57 -3.49
C TYR A 60 0.70 6.66 -4.96
N GLN A 61 0.19 7.68 -5.65
CA GLN A 61 0.54 7.96 -7.04
C GLN A 61 0.88 9.43 -7.21
N TYR A 62 2.04 9.69 -7.82
CA TYR A 62 2.50 11.04 -8.08
C TYR A 62 3.31 11.12 -9.37
N GLU A 63 3.37 12.31 -9.95
CA GLU A 63 4.15 12.63 -11.12
C GLU A 63 5.29 13.59 -10.77
N ILE A 64 6.46 13.31 -11.32
CA ILE A 64 7.62 14.21 -11.28
C ILE A 64 7.73 14.88 -12.64
N SER A 65 7.74 16.22 -12.66
CA SER A 65 7.87 17.02 -13.88
C SER A 65 9.04 17.99 -13.80
N ILE A 66 9.68 18.26 -14.94
CA ILE A 66 10.76 19.25 -15.04
C ILE A 66 10.37 20.22 -16.15
N HIS A 67 10.28 21.52 -15.83
CA HIS A 67 9.81 22.57 -16.74
C HIS A 67 8.44 22.27 -17.37
N GLY A 68 7.52 21.68 -16.60
CA GLY A 68 6.16 21.34 -17.05
C GLY A 68 6.05 20.05 -17.87
N LEU A 69 7.17 19.37 -18.17
CA LEU A 69 7.17 18.07 -18.84
C LEU A 69 7.21 16.95 -17.80
N ILE A 70 6.22 16.05 -17.82
CA ILE A 70 6.18 14.85 -16.98
C ILE A 70 7.38 13.95 -17.36
N ARG A 71 8.22 13.65 -16.38
CA ARG A 71 9.42 12.81 -16.53
C ARG A 71 9.21 11.41 -16.00
N SER A 72 8.37 11.27 -14.98
CA SER A 72 8.09 10.00 -14.33
C SER A 72 6.72 10.06 -13.66
N SER A 73 5.98 8.97 -13.73
CA SER A 73 4.85 8.66 -12.86
C SER A 73 5.31 7.57 -11.91
N VAL A 74 5.06 7.72 -10.62
CA VAL A 74 5.47 6.77 -9.59
C VAL A 74 4.22 6.27 -8.89
N THR A 75 4.17 4.96 -8.66
CA THR A 75 3.11 4.30 -7.89
C THR A 75 3.75 3.50 -6.77
N ILE A 76 3.25 3.66 -5.55
CA ILE A 76 3.62 2.88 -4.38
C ILE A 76 2.35 2.28 -3.78
N ARG A 77 2.38 1.00 -3.44
CA ARG A 77 1.29 0.28 -2.79
C ARG A 77 1.83 -0.54 -1.64
N GLY A 78 1.07 -0.64 -0.57
CA GLY A 78 1.47 -1.47 0.56
C GLY A 78 0.46 -1.44 1.70
N CYS A 79 0.97 -1.79 2.88
CA CYS A 79 0.27 -1.71 4.16
C CYS A 79 0.78 -0.48 4.90
N GLN A 80 -0.12 0.22 5.59
CA GLN A 80 0.20 1.38 6.41
C GLN A 80 -0.55 1.31 7.72
N PRO A 81 0.05 1.75 8.84
CA PRO A 81 -0.66 1.77 10.12
C PRO A 81 -1.93 2.62 10.03
N PHE A 82 -3.01 2.16 10.66
CA PHE A 82 -4.31 2.85 10.67
C PHE A 82 -4.21 4.25 11.31
N ASP A 83 -3.36 4.42 12.32
CA ASP A 83 -3.14 5.71 12.98
C ASP A 83 -2.30 6.69 12.13
N PHE A 84 -1.67 6.18 11.07
CA PHE A 84 -0.90 6.94 10.08
C PHE A 84 -1.67 7.03 8.75
N VAL A 85 -3.00 7.01 8.79
CA VAL A 85 -3.83 7.19 7.58
C VAL A 85 -3.77 8.64 7.05
N GLU A 86 -3.12 9.55 7.78
CA GLU A 86 -2.63 10.87 7.35
C GLU A 86 -1.13 10.76 6.98
N ASP A 87 -0.55 11.44 5.99
CA ASP A 87 -1.03 12.44 5.06
C ASP A 87 -0.29 12.18 3.74
N CYS A 88 -1.01 12.10 2.63
CA CYS A 88 -0.33 12.03 1.35
C CYS A 88 0.62 13.21 1.13
N ASP A 89 0.23 14.35 1.68
CA ASP A 89 0.99 15.57 1.67
C ASP A 89 2.35 15.43 2.35
N ASP A 90 2.48 14.72 3.46
CA ASP A 90 3.76 14.52 4.16
C ASP A 90 4.75 13.73 3.30
N LEU A 91 4.30 12.60 2.73
CA LEU A 91 5.14 11.80 1.82
C LEU A 91 5.56 12.63 0.60
N LEU A 92 4.63 13.40 0.04
CA LEU A 92 4.91 14.23 -1.12
C LEU A 92 5.81 15.42 -0.79
N ASP A 93 5.73 16.00 0.41
CA ASP A 93 6.59 17.09 0.86
C ASP A 93 8.03 16.64 1.03
N ASP A 94 8.25 15.45 1.60
CA ASP A 94 9.56 14.82 1.65
C ASP A 94 10.14 14.66 0.24
N ILE A 95 9.34 14.17 -0.71
CA ILE A 95 9.79 14.00 -2.10
C ILE A 95 10.04 15.37 -2.76
N ARG A 96 9.16 16.35 -2.57
CA ARG A 96 9.29 17.72 -3.12
C ARG A 96 10.61 18.36 -2.67
N SER A 97 11.02 18.13 -1.42
CA SER A 97 12.29 18.64 -0.89
C SER A 97 13.52 18.02 -1.58
N LEU A 98 13.42 16.77 -2.03
CA LEU A 98 14.53 16.01 -2.61
C LEU A 98 14.73 16.23 -4.11
N VAL A 99 13.69 16.64 -4.85
CA VAL A 99 13.70 16.59 -6.32
C VAL A 99 13.95 17.92 -7.02
N TYR A 100 14.49 18.95 -6.37
CA TYR A 100 14.76 20.26 -7.01
C TYR A 100 15.66 20.13 -8.27
N PRO A 101 15.34 20.77 -9.42
CA PRO A 101 14.24 21.73 -9.68
C PRO A 101 12.94 21.08 -10.20
N ALA A 102 12.79 19.77 -10.09
CA ALA A 102 11.57 19.07 -10.48
C ALA A 102 10.40 19.40 -9.54
N ARG A 103 9.18 19.29 -10.06
CA ARG A 103 7.93 19.45 -9.31
C ARG A 103 7.23 18.12 -9.15
N VAL A 104 6.68 17.87 -7.98
CA VAL A 104 5.87 16.69 -7.66
C VAL A 104 4.40 17.08 -7.68
N ARG A 105 3.59 16.35 -8.44
CA ARG A 105 2.14 16.50 -8.50
C ARG A 105 1.49 15.20 -8.00
N GLU A 106 0.59 15.31 -7.03
CA GLU A 106 -0.23 14.17 -6.63
C GLU A 106 -1.20 13.77 -7.75
N ILE A 107 -1.36 12.46 -7.94
CA ILE A 107 -2.35 11.89 -8.86
C ILE A 107 -3.47 11.24 -8.09
N ASN A 108 -3.11 10.35 -7.15
CA ASN A 108 -4.07 9.61 -6.37
C ASN A 108 -3.44 9.21 -5.04
N CYS A 109 -4.22 9.33 -3.99
CA CYS A 109 -3.84 8.89 -2.67
C CYS A 109 -5.05 8.40 -1.91
N TYR A 110 -5.02 7.14 -1.48
CA TYR A 110 -6.10 6.60 -0.70
C TYR A 110 -5.66 5.41 0.12
N SER A 111 -6.46 5.17 1.17
CA SER A 111 -6.34 4.03 2.06
C SER A 111 -7.67 3.29 2.17
N CYS A 112 -7.64 1.98 2.37
CA CYS A 112 -8.84 1.15 2.44
C CYS A 112 -8.59 -0.13 3.27
N SER A 113 -9.66 -0.68 3.87
CA SER A 113 -9.57 -1.72 4.91
C SER A 113 -10.14 -3.08 4.50
N SER A 114 -10.32 -3.34 3.19
CA SER A 114 -10.78 -4.63 2.67
C SER A 114 -9.70 -5.30 1.83
N ASP A 115 -9.74 -6.62 1.73
CA ASP A 115 -8.69 -7.36 1.00
C ASP A 115 -8.52 -6.85 -0.44
N LEU A 116 -7.26 -6.61 -0.80
CA LEU A 116 -6.79 -6.21 -2.13
C LEU A 116 -7.47 -4.96 -2.68
N CYS A 117 -8.02 -4.10 -1.80
CA CYS A 117 -8.74 -2.89 -2.19
C CYS A 117 -7.85 -1.82 -2.81
N ASN A 118 -6.53 -1.88 -2.58
CA ASN A 118 -5.54 -1.02 -3.23
C ASN A 118 -5.17 -1.51 -4.64
N SER A 119 -6.11 -2.14 -5.33
CA SER A 119 -5.97 -2.55 -6.72
C SER A 119 -6.00 -1.34 -7.66
N SER A 120 -5.46 -1.52 -8.86
CA SER A 120 -5.55 -0.54 -9.95
C SER A 120 -6.96 -0.34 -10.48
N SER A 121 -7.87 -1.28 -10.20
CA SER A 121 -9.25 -1.26 -10.68
C SER A 121 -10.12 -0.23 -9.97
N ASN A 122 -9.63 0.34 -8.86
CA ASN A 122 -10.28 1.41 -8.10
C ASN A 122 -9.79 2.81 -8.49
N ILE A 123 -9.16 2.95 -9.67
CA ILE A 123 -8.70 4.19 -10.29
C ILE A 123 -9.40 4.32 -11.65
#